data_AF-A0A7X4IA99-F1
#
_entry.id   AF-A0A7X4IA99-F1
#
_cell.length_a   1.000
_cell.length_b   1.000
_cell.length_c   1.000
_cell.angle_alpha   90.00
_cell.angle_beta   90.00
_cell.angle_gamma   90.00
#
_symmetry.space_group_name_H-M   'P 1'
#
loop_
_entity.id
_entity.type
_entity.pdbx_description
1 polymer ?
#
loop_
_entity_poly.entity_id
_entity_poly.type
_entity_poly.pdbx_seq_one_letter_code
_entity_poly.pdbx_strand_id
1 'polypeptide(L)'
;MKYIIHTVFKSIESLGGSINSDLSVKIRDDIVRFRMVESQDQVKHEMTKQEAQELVKYNDDIKNHRWASKPQIRKYDKVYNGKLRIVFGERSCIRDNDSEKLEDRLGDILVTLYEKAEENRIVREAREEAERKRVEEARRREENRQRKEQEIRLVKELVNKAEDYRIAKEIREYIQAMIR
;
A
#
# COMPACT_ATOMS: atom_id res chain seq x y z
N MET A 1 7.46 -21.48 -25.67
CA MET A 1 7.75 -21.66 -24.23
C MET A 1 9.11 -21.15 -23.74
N LYS A 2 10.30 -21.64 -24.17
CA LYS A 2 11.61 -21.17 -23.62
C LYS A 2 12.00 -19.71 -23.96
N TYR A 3 11.22 -19.01 -24.79
CA TYR A 3 11.64 -17.74 -25.39
C TYR A 3 10.84 -16.53 -24.95
N ILE A 4 9.65 -16.64 -24.34
CA ILE A 4 8.82 -15.44 -24.15
C ILE A 4 9.42 -14.44 -23.16
N ILE A 5 9.85 -14.89 -21.98
CA ILE A 5 10.50 -14.03 -20.99
C ILE A 5 11.79 -13.45 -21.57
N HIS A 6 12.57 -14.29 -22.27
CA HIS A 6 13.80 -13.87 -22.93
C HIS A 6 13.58 -12.80 -24.01
N THR A 7 12.52 -12.95 -24.81
CA THR A 7 12.14 -11.97 -25.84
C THR A 7 11.65 -10.68 -25.22
N VAL A 8 10.87 -10.74 -24.13
CA VAL A 8 10.45 -9.55 -23.38
C VAL A 8 11.67 -8.81 -22.85
N PHE A 9 12.58 -9.53 -22.19
CA PHE A 9 13.83 -8.97 -21.65
C PHE A 9 14.70 -8.34 -22.73
N LYS A 10 14.96 -9.03 -23.84
CA LYS A 10 15.71 -8.47 -24.97
C LYS A 10 15.04 -7.24 -25.57
N SER A 11 13.71 -7.24 -25.65
CA SER A 11 12.95 -6.10 -26.17
C SER A 11 13.09 -4.88 -25.25
N ILE A 12 13.07 -5.10 -23.94
CA ILE A 12 13.29 -4.02 -22.97
C ILE A 12 14.72 -3.49 -23.03
N GLU A 13 15.72 -4.37 -23.09
CA GLU A 13 17.13 -3.97 -23.25
C GLU A 13 17.32 -3.15 -24.54
N SER A 14 16.68 -3.55 -25.63
CA SER A 14 16.72 -2.83 -26.91
C SER A 14 16.07 -1.44 -26.84
N LEU A 15 15.09 -1.27 -25.94
CA LEU A 15 14.41 0.00 -25.69
C LEU A 15 15.08 0.82 -24.57
N GLY A 16 16.27 0.43 -24.11
CA GLY A 16 17.08 1.16 -23.13
C GLY A 16 16.69 0.91 -21.66
N GLY A 17 15.91 -0.12 -21.37
CA GLY A 17 15.69 -0.59 -19.99
C GLY A 17 16.78 -1.55 -19.53
N SER A 18 16.88 -1.77 -18.22
CA SER A 18 17.81 -2.74 -17.63
C SER A 18 17.07 -3.74 -16.74
N ILE A 19 17.61 -4.95 -16.61
CA ILE A 19 16.99 -6.00 -15.80
C ILE A 19 17.81 -6.17 -14.53
N ASN A 20 17.13 -6.16 -13.38
CA ASN A 20 17.75 -6.36 -12.08
C ASN A 20 17.93 -7.87 -11.78
N SER A 21 18.77 -8.19 -10.79
CA SER A 21 19.01 -9.58 -10.37
C SER A 21 17.78 -10.28 -9.80
N ASP A 22 16.78 -9.54 -9.33
CA ASP A 22 15.49 -10.06 -8.87
C ASP A 22 14.46 -10.25 -9.99
N LEU A 23 14.89 -10.17 -11.27
CA LEU A 23 14.06 -10.21 -12.47
C LEU A 23 13.05 -9.05 -12.58
N SER A 24 13.19 -8.01 -11.74
CA SER A 24 12.46 -6.77 -11.94
C SER A 24 13.05 -5.98 -13.09
N VAL A 25 12.19 -5.27 -13.80
CA VAL A 25 12.55 -4.50 -14.97
C VAL A 25 12.69 -3.05 -14.56
N LYS A 26 13.85 -2.46 -14.79
CA LYS A 26 14.08 -1.03 -14.66
C LYS A 26 13.81 -0.37 -16.01
N ILE A 27 12.78 0.47 -16.05
CA ILE A 27 12.46 1.30 -17.22
C ILE A 27 12.74 2.75 -16.80
N ARG A 28 13.75 3.37 -17.43
CA ARG A 28 14.28 4.68 -17.02
C ARG A 28 14.80 4.61 -15.57
N ASP A 29 14.09 5.18 -14.61
CA ASP A 29 14.42 5.15 -13.17
C ASP A 29 13.39 4.43 -12.30
N ASP A 30 12.33 3.91 -12.90
CA ASP A 30 11.26 3.26 -12.17
C ASP A 30 11.31 1.74 -12.36
N ILE A 31 11.07 1.01 -11.27
CA ILE A 31 11.15 -0.44 -11.23
C ILE A 31 9.75 -1.02 -11.39
N VAL A 32 9.58 -1.91 -12.36
CA VAL A 32 8.34 -2.64 -12.61
C VAL A 32 8.56 -4.11 -12.31
N ARG A 33 7.66 -4.67 -11.51
CA ARG A 33 7.61 -6.10 -11.18
C ARG A 33 6.38 -6.73 -11.82
N PHE A 34 6.59 -7.87 -12.45
CA PHE A 34 5.51 -8.70 -12.97
C PHE A 34 5.71 -10.15 -12.54
N ARG A 35 4.63 -10.94 -12.60
CA ARG A 35 4.65 -12.37 -12.28
C ARG A 35 4.06 -13.17 -13.42
N MET A 36 4.67 -14.30 -13.74
CA MET A 36 4.09 -15.28 -14.66
C MET A 36 3.46 -16.40 -13.84
N VAL A 37 2.21 -16.74 -14.13
CA VAL A 37 1.43 -17.73 -13.38
C VAL A 37 0.67 -18.61 -14.36
N GLU A 38 0.66 -19.91 -14.12
CA GLU A 38 -0.19 -20.84 -14.87
C GLU A 38 -1.65 -20.73 -14.37
N SER A 39 -2.58 -20.72 -15.31
CA SER A 39 -4.00 -20.66 -15.02
C SER A 39 -4.50 -22.00 -14.49
N GLN A 40 -5.55 -21.93 -13.67
CA GLN A 40 -6.19 -23.09 -13.08
C GLN A 40 -7.65 -23.10 -13.48
N ASP A 41 -8.12 -24.25 -13.94
CA ASP A 41 -9.53 -24.50 -14.20
C ASP A 41 -10.22 -25.03 -12.94
N GLN A 42 -11.48 -24.66 -12.77
CA GLN A 42 -12.33 -25.18 -11.70
C GLN A 42 -13.09 -26.38 -12.23
N VAL A 43 -12.67 -27.58 -11.83
CA VAL A 43 -13.38 -28.82 -12.14
C VAL A 43 -14.24 -29.21 -10.94
N LYS A 44 -15.40 -29.82 -11.19
CA LYS A 44 -16.28 -30.27 -10.11
C LYS A 44 -15.52 -31.29 -9.25
N HIS A 45 -15.51 -31.07 -7.93
CA HIS A 45 -14.79 -31.94 -7.02
C HIS A 45 -15.42 -33.34 -7.00
N GLU A 46 -14.61 -34.37 -7.19
CA GLU A 46 -15.01 -35.75 -6.99
C GLU A 46 -14.84 -36.11 -5.52
N MET A 47 -15.97 -36.36 -4.85
CA MET A 47 -16.01 -36.66 -3.43
C MET A 47 -15.20 -37.92 -3.13
N THR A 48 -14.27 -37.79 -2.18
CA THR A 48 -13.45 -38.92 -1.74
C THR A 48 -14.29 -39.90 -0.90
N LYS A 49 -13.83 -41.15 -0.78
CA LYS A 49 -14.48 -42.17 0.05
C LYS A 49 -14.63 -41.72 1.52
N GLN A 50 -13.65 -40.96 2.02
CA GLN A 50 -13.66 -40.42 3.39
C GLN A 50 -14.72 -39.33 3.56
N GLU A 51 -14.79 -38.37 2.64
CA GLU A 51 -15.80 -37.31 2.66
C GLU A 51 -17.23 -37.85 2.51
N ALA A 52 -17.41 -38.88 1.68
CA ALA A 52 -18.68 -39.60 1.57
C ALA A 52 -19.06 -40.28 2.90
N GLN A 53 -18.10 -40.90 3.57
CA GLN A 53 -18.31 -41.56 4.87
C GLN A 53 -18.63 -40.55 5.98
N GLU A 54 -17.99 -39.39 5.98
CA GLU A 54 -18.29 -38.29 6.90
C GLU A 54 -19.69 -37.72 6.68
N LEU A 55 -20.16 -37.61 5.43
CA LEU A 55 -21.53 -37.20 5.14
C LEU A 55 -22.55 -38.23 5.61
N VAL A 56 -22.28 -39.52 5.43
CA VAL A 56 -23.14 -40.60 5.93
C VAL A 56 -23.22 -40.54 7.45
N LYS A 57 -22.07 -40.41 8.13
CA LYS A 57 -22.01 -40.28 9.59
C LYS A 57 -22.78 -39.07 10.09
N TYR A 58 -22.62 -37.92 9.45
CA TYR A 58 -23.38 -36.71 9.76
C TYR A 58 -24.90 -36.95 9.63
N ASN A 59 -25.35 -37.56 8.53
CA ASN A 59 -26.77 -37.85 8.33
C ASN A 59 -27.33 -38.83 9.37
N ASP A 60 -26.57 -39.85 9.74
CA ASP A 60 -26.95 -40.81 10.78
C ASP A 60 -27.02 -40.16 12.17
N ASP A 61 -26.05 -39.30 12.52
CA ASP A 61 -26.06 -38.59 13.81
C ASP A 61 -27.25 -37.63 13.91
N ILE A 62 -27.55 -36.87 12.84
CA ILE A 62 -28.72 -35.97 12.79
C ILE A 62 -30.03 -36.76 12.88
N LYS A 63 -30.14 -37.90 12.18
CA LYS A 63 -31.31 -38.79 12.24
C LYS A 63 -31.52 -39.36 13.66
N ASN A 64 -30.44 -39.62 14.39
CA ASN A 64 -30.46 -40.10 15.76
C ASN A 64 -30.61 -38.95 16.80
N HIS A 65 -30.96 -37.74 16.36
CA HIS A 65 -31.09 -36.54 17.20
C HIS A 65 -29.82 -36.18 17.99
N ARG A 66 -28.65 -36.60 17.50
CA ARG A 66 -27.35 -36.22 18.05
C ARG A 66 -26.85 -34.95 17.38
N TRP A 67 -26.13 -34.14 18.13
CA TRP A 67 -25.47 -32.97 17.56
C TRP A 67 -24.31 -33.42 16.65
N ALA A 68 -24.30 -32.95 15.41
CA ALA A 68 -23.22 -33.17 14.46
C ALA A 68 -23.01 -31.94 13.57
N SER A 69 -21.75 -31.62 13.27
CA SER A 69 -21.39 -30.53 12.36
C SER A 69 -21.35 -31.04 10.92
N LYS A 70 -21.88 -30.26 9.98
CA LYS A 70 -21.89 -30.63 8.56
C LYS A 70 -20.46 -30.64 8.00
N PRO A 71 -20.00 -31.73 7.38
CA PRO A 71 -18.68 -31.80 6.76
C PRO A 71 -18.49 -30.70 5.70
N GLN A 72 -17.36 -30.00 5.74
CA GLN A 72 -17.04 -28.92 4.81
C GLN A 72 -16.30 -29.48 3.58
N ILE A 73 -17.06 -30.03 2.63
CA ILE A 73 -16.51 -30.58 1.39
C ILE A 73 -16.43 -29.49 0.33
N ARG A 74 -15.29 -29.40 -0.35
CA ARG A 74 -15.07 -28.44 -1.44
C ARG A 74 -15.98 -28.76 -2.63
N LYS A 75 -16.51 -27.73 -3.29
CA LYS A 75 -17.36 -27.89 -4.49
C LYS A 75 -16.55 -28.13 -5.77
N TYR A 76 -15.34 -27.59 -5.83
CA TYR A 76 -14.48 -27.60 -7.00
C TYR A 76 -13.03 -27.88 -6.61
N ASP A 77 -12.33 -28.56 -7.52
CA ASP A 77 -10.88 -28.68 -7.52
C ASP A 77 -10.27 -27.71 -8.52
N LYS A 78 -9.07 -27.21 -8.19
CA LYS A 78 -8.29 -26.35 -9.07
C LYS A 78 -7.21 -27.19 -9.75
N VAL A 79 -7.30 -27.33 -11.06
CA VAL A 79 -6.36 -28.11 -11.87
C VAL A 79 -5.62 -27.18 -12.83
N TYR A 80 -4.31 -27.34 -12.93
CA TYR A 80 -3.48 -26.58 -13.86
C TYR A 80 -3.83 -26.95 -15.31
N ASN A 81 -4.08 -25.93 -16.14
CA ASN A 81 -4.63 -26.11 -17.48
C ASN A 81 -3.63 -25.83 -18.61
N GLY A 82 -2.36 -25.58 -18.30
CA GLY A 82 -1.31 -25.28 -19.28
C GLY A 82 -1.33 -23.84 -19.84
N LYS A 83 -2.34 -23.02 -19.52
CA LYS A 83 -2.48 -21.65 -20.05
C LYS A 83 -1.73 -20.66 -19.16
N LEU A 84 -0.73 -19.97 -19.70
CA LEU A 84 0.08 -19.00 -18.96
C LEU A 84 -0.60 -17.64 -18.90
N ARG A 85 -0.30 -16.90 -17.83
CA ARG A 85 -0.73 -15.52 -17.62
C ARG A 85 0.39 -14.69 -17.03
N ILE A 86 0.63 -13.50 -17.57
CA ILE A 86 1.46 -12.48 -16.94
C ILE A 86 0.56 -11.53 -16.15
N VAL A 87 0.95 -11.26 -14.92
CA VAL A 87 0.26 -10.41 -13.96
C VAL A 87 1.15 -9.21 -13.64
N PHE A 88 0.64 -8.01 -13.92
CA PHE A 88 1.27 -6.73 -13.66
C PHE A 88 0.54 -6.08 -12.47
N GLY A 89 1.09 -6.21 -11.27
CA GLY A 89 0.46 -5.73 -10.04
C GLY A 89 -0.84 -6.47 -9.70
N GLU A 90 -1.88 -5.73 -9.28
CA GLU A 90 -3.12 -6.31 -8.75
C GLU A 90 -4.24 -6.47 -9.78
N ARG A 91 -4.30 -5.63 -10.83
CA ARG A 91 -5.47 -5.53 -11.73
C ARG A 91 -5.19 -5.84 -13.19
N SER A 92 -3.94 -5.73 -13.64
CA SER A 92 -3.59 -5.90 -15.05
C SER A 92 -3.04 -7.31 -15.27
N CYS A 93 -3.67 -8.08 -16.15
CA CYS A 93 -3.17 -9.40 -16.51
C CYS A 93 -3.41 -9.72 -17.98
N ILE A 94 -2.44 -10.38 -18.61
CA ILE A 94 -2.50 -10.84 -20.00
C ILE A 94 -2.33 -12.34 -19.98
N ARG A 95 -3.27 -13.08 -20.57
CA ARG A 95 -3.34 -14.55 -20.54
C ARG A 95 -3.36 -15.11 -21.96
N ASP A 96 -2.81 -16.31 -22.10
CA ASP A 96 -3.10 -17.21 -23.22
C ASP A 96 -4.61 -17.39 -23.42
N ASN A 97 -5.06 -17.23 -24.65
CA ASN A 97 -6.40 -17.62 -25.05
C ASN A 97 -6.33 -18.72 -26.13
N ASP A 98 -7.46 -19.30 -26.51
CA ASP A 98 -7.47 -20.41 -27.48
C ASP A 98 -7.13 -19.96 -28.91
N SER A 99 -7.08 -18.66 -29.18
CA SER A 99 -6.85 -18.04 -30.50
C SER A 99 -5.47 -17.36 -30.63
N GLU A 100 -4.91 -16.85 -29.54
CA GLU A 100 -3.70 -16.05 -29.47
C GLU A 100 -2.86 -16.53 -28.29
N LYS A 101 -1.58 -16.78 -28.57
CA LYS A 101 -0.62 -17.10 -27.52
C LYS A 101 -0.09 -15.81 -26.91
N LEU A 102 0.43 -15.93 -25.70
CA LEU A 102 1.10 -14.85 -25.01
C LEU A 102 2.29 -14.31 -25.83
N GLU A 103 2.96 -15.16 -26.61
CA GLU A 103 4.04 -14.75 -27.53
C GLU A 103 3.55 -13.81 -28.65
N ASP A 104 2.30 -13.92 -29.10
CA ASP A 104 1.75 -13.05 -30.15
C ASP A 104 1.39 -11.67 -29.60
N ARG A 105 1.22 -11.57 -28.26
CA ARG A 105 0.83 -10.36 -27.52
C ARG A 105 2.02 -9.65 -26.86
N LEU A 106 3.23 -9.85 -27.38
CA LEU A 106 4.43 -9.18 -26.89
C LEU A 106 4.30 -7.65 -26.90
N GLY A 107 3.64 -7.08 -27.91
CA GLY A 107 3.35 -5.64 -27.97
C GLY A 107 2.54 -5.17 -26.76
N ASP A 108 1.42 -5.83 -26.48
CA ASP A 108 0.56 -5.51 -25.32
C ASP A 108 1.32 -5.63 -23.99
N ILE A 109 2.17 -6.65 -23.86
CA ILE A 109 3.01 -6.88 -22.67
C ILE A 109 3.96 -5.70 -22.47
N LEU A 110 4.65 -5.26 -23.53
CA LEU A 110 5.56 -4.13 -23.47
C LEU A 110 4.81 -2.85 -23.14
N VAL A 111 3.70 -2.55 -23.82
CA VAL A 111 2.87 -1.37 -23.54
C VAL A 111 2.46 -1.34 -22.06
N THR A 112 1.94 -2.46 -21.55
CA THR A 112 1.53 -2.56 -20.13
C THR A 112 2.70 -2.34 -19.17
N LEU A 113 3.91 -2.83 -19.49
CA LEU A 113 5.09 -2.59 -18.67
C LEU A 113 5.47 -1.10 -18.61
N TYR A 114 5.43 -0.41 -19.75
CA TYR A 114 5.73 1.03 -19.81
C TYR A 114 4.66 1.87 -19.13
N GLU A 115 3.37 1.54 -19.28
CA GLU A 115 2.29 2.17 -18.53
C GLU A 115 2.48 2.02 -17.02
N LYS A 116 2.86 0.82 -16.56
CA LYS A 116 3.14 0.58 -15.13
C LYS A 116 4.37 1.31 -14.63
N ALA A 117 5.40 1.48 -15.46
CA ALA A 117 6.55 2.31 -15.10
C ALA A 117 6.13 3.78 -14.91
N GLU A 118 5.27 4.28 -15.80
CA GLU A 118 4.76 5.65 -15.75
C GLU A 118 3.85 5.88 -14.52
N GLU A 119 2.96 4.94 -14.20
CA GLU A 119 2.17 4.97 -12.97
C GLU A 119 3.07 5.05 -11.72
N ASN A 120 4.13 4.23 -11.68
CA ASN A 120 5.08 4.24 -10.57
C ASN A 120 5.81 5.59 -10.44
N ARG A 121 6.17 6.21 -11.57
CA ARG A 121 6.78 7.54 -11.60
C ARG A 121 5.87 8.60 -10.98
N ILE A 122 4.61 8.64 -11.42
CA ILE A 122 3.61 9.61 -10.92
C ILE A 122 3.43 9.46 -9.41
N VAL A 123 3.31 8.21 -8.93
CA VAL A 123 3.15 7.93 -7.49
C VAL A 123 4.38 8.37 -6.69
N ARG A 124 5.59 8.12 -7.22
CA ARG A 124 6.84 8.54 -6.59
C ARG A 124 6.94 10.06 -6.50
N GLU A 125 6.70 10.76 -7.61
CA GLU A 125 6.72 12.23 -7.66
C GLU A 125 5.71 12.86 -6.72
N ALA A 126 4.47 12.34 -6.69
CA ALA A 126 3.43 12.82 -5.78
C ALA A 126 3.82 12.64 -4.30
N ARG A 127 4.50 11.52 -3.96
CA ARG A 127 5.00 11.27 -2.61
C ARG A 127 6.11 12.25 -2.23
N GLU A 128 7.05 12.50 -3.14
CA GLU A 128 8.15 13.45 -2.92
C GLU A 128 7.63 14.90 -2.78
N GLU A 129 6.62 15.29 -3.56
CA GLU A 129 5.98 16.61 -3.43
C GLU A 129 5.18 16.73 -2.12
N ALA A 130 4.42 15.70 -1.75
CA ALA A 130 3.70 15.68 -0.48
C ALA A 130 4.65 15.81 0.71
N GLU A 131 5.79 15.11 0.69
CA GLU A 131 6.77 15.20 1.77
C GLU A 131 7.41 16.61 1.84
N ARG A 132 7.75 17.20 0.68
CA ARG A 132 8.23 18.59 0.63
C ARG A 132 7.24 19.57 1.25
N LYS A 133 5.94 19.46 0.91
CA LYS A 133 4.88 20.29 1.49
C LYS A 133 4.75 20.08 3.01
N ARG A 134 4.83 18.84 3.48
CA ARG A 134 4.75 18.52 4.93
C ARG A 134 5.93 19.11 5.71
N VAL A 135 7.15 19.00 5.18
CA VAL A 135 8.34 19.57 5.81
C VAL A 135 8.27 21.08 5.88
N GLU A 136 7.85 21.75 4.79
CA GLU A 136 7.71 23.20 4.78
C GLU A 136 6.61 23.67 5.75
N GLU A 137 5.47 22.99 5.78
CA GLU A 137 4.37 23.31 6.69
C GLU A 137 4.79 23.09 8.15
N ALA A 138 5.53 22.03 8.46
CA ALA A 138 6.08 21.79 9.79
C ALA A 138 7.03 22.91 10.22
N ARG A 139 7.89 23.39 9.31
CA ARG A 139 8.79 24.52 9.58
C ARG A 139 8.01 25.80 9.90
N ARG A 140 7.01 26.15 9.07
CA ARG A 140 6.16 27.32 9.30
C ARG A 140 5.39 27.24 10.62
N ARG A 141 4.88 26.05 10.97
CA ARG A 141 4.20 25.83 12.25
C ARG A 141 5.16 26.02 13.42
N GLU A 142 6.38 25.52 13.32
CA GLU A 142 7.40 25.67 14.36
C GLU A 142 7.81 27.14 14.55
N GLU A 143 8.08 27.87 13.47
CA GLU A 143 8.36 29.30 13.53
C GLU A 143 7.22 30.08 14.21
N ASN A 144 5.98 29.76 13.87
CA ASN A 144 4.81 30.39 14.50
C ASN A 144 4.65 30.03 15.98
N ARG A 145 4.98 28.79 16.38
CA ARG A 145 4.99 28.40 17.80
C ARG A 145 6.02 29.21 18.58
N GLN A 146 7.25 29.31 18.06
CA GLN A 146 8.32 30.06 18.70
C GLN A 146 7.97 31.54 18.86
N ARG A 147 7.39 32.18 17.84
CA ARG A 147 6.91 33.57 17.94
C ARG A 147 5.86 33.74 19.03
N LYS A 148 4.85 32.87 19.06
CA LYS A 148 3.80 32.90 20.09
C LYS A 148 4.36 32.69 21.49
N GLU A 149 5.31 31.78 21.67
CA GLU A 149 5.96 31.55 22.97
C GLU A 149 6.76 32.77 23.43
N GLN A 150 7.49 33.42 22.51
CA GLN A 150 8.20 34.66 22.81
C GLN A 150 7.24 35.79 23.21
N GLU A 151 6.14 35.96 22.49
CA GLU A 151 5.10 36.95 22.83
C GLU A 151 4.49 36.66 24.21
N ILE A 152 4.13 35.40 24.50
CA ILE A 152 3.60 35.00 25.81
C ILE A 152 4.60 35.34 26.93
N ARG A 153 5.89 35.08 26.71
CA ARG A 153 6.93 35.40 27.69
C ARG A 153 7.04 36.90 27.94
N LEU A 154 7.08 37.71 26.88
CA LEU A 154 7.14 39.17 26.98
C LEU A 154 5.91 39.75 27.70
N VAL A 155 4.71 39.23 27.39
CA VAL A 155 3.48 39.65 28.06
C VAL A 155 3.51 39.31 29.55
N LYS A 156 3.96 38.12 29.92
CA LYS A 156 4.12 37.74 31.34
C LYS A 156 5.09 38.68 32.07
N GLU A 157 6.23 39.01 31.46
CA GLU A 157 7.19 39.96 32.04
C GLU A 157 6.58 41.36 32.22
N LEU A 158 5.80 41.84 31.25
CA LEU A 158 5.10 43.12 31.34
C LEU A 158 4.06 43.13 32.47
N VAL A 159 3.28 42.06 32.60
CA VAL A 159 2.30 41.91 33.69
C VAL A 159 3.00 41.93 35.05
N ASN A 160 4.10 41.20 35.20
CA ASN A 160 4.87 41.20 36.45
C ASN A 160 5.38 42.61 36.79
N LYS A 161 5.94 43.34 35.81
CA LYS A 161 6.41 44.72 36.02
C LYS A 161 5.28 45.68 36.41
N ALA A 162 4.10 45.53 35.81
CA ALA A 162 2.93 46.34 36.15
C ALA A 162 2.46 46.08 37.59
N GLU A 163 2.49 44.81 38.00
CA GLU A 163 2.13 44.40 39.36
C GLU A 163 3.15 44.90 40.40
N ASP A 164 4.45 44.77 40.11
CA ASP A 164 5.52 45.33 40.94
C ASP A 164 5.36 46.84 41.13
N TYR A 165 5.00 47.56 40.05
CA TYR A 165 4.73 48.99 40.12
C TYR A 165 3.52 49.33 40.99
N ARG A 166 2.43 48.55 40.88
CA ARG A 166 1.22 48.70 41.70
C ARG A 166 1.55 48.52 43.18
N ILE A 167 2.24 47.44 43.53
CA ILE A 167 2.68 47.16 44.90
C ILE A 167 3.59 48.28 45.41
N ALA A 168 4.56 48.73 44.61
CA ALA A 168 5.45 49.81 45.00
C ALA A 168 4.70 51.13 45.24
N LYS A 169 3.64 51.41 44.47
CA LYS A 169 2.77 52.58 44.67
C LYS A 169 2.01 52.46 45.99
N GLU A 170 1.40 51.32 46.26
CA GLU A 170 0.65 51.06 47.51
C GLU A 170 1.54 51.19 48.74
N ILE A 171 2.77 50.67 48.70
CA ILE A 171 3.75 50.84 49.78
C ILE A 171 4.08 52.32 50.01
N ARG A 172 4.31 53.10 48.94
CA ARG A 172 4.60 54.55 49.07
C ARG A 172 3.42 55.32 49.68
N GLU A 173 2.20 55.02 49.25
CA GLU A 173 0.98 55.63 49.78
C GLU A 173 0.80 55.29 51.27
N TYR A 174 1.03 54.04 51.66
CA TYR A 174 0.98 53.61 53.06
C TYR A 174 2.00 54.35 53.94
N ILE A 175 3.26 54.44 53.49
CA ILE A 175 4.31 55.17 54.22
C ILE A 175 3.94 56.65 54.39
N GLN A 176 3.43 57.30 53.34
CA GLN A 176 2.98 58.69 53.42
C GLN A 176 1.82 58.88 54.41
N ALA A 177 0.88 57.94 54.47
CA ALA A 177 -0.23 57.99 55.41
C ALA A 177 0.20 57.80 56.87
N MET A 178 1.30 57.07 57.12
CA MET A 178 1.85 56.85 58.48
C MET A 178 2.75 57.98 58.99
N ILE A 179 3.39 58.76 58.11
CA ILE A 179 4.28 59.87 58.49
C ILE A 179 3.49 61.17 58.78
N ARG A 180 2.17 61.17 58.56
CA ARG A 180 1.28 62.31 58.78
C ARG A 180 0.82 62.46 60.23
#